data_AF-A0A820VXB2-F1
#
_entry.id   AF-A0A820VXB2-F1
#
_cell.length_a   1.000
_cell.length_b   1.000
_cell.length_c   1.000
_cell.angle_alpha   90.00
_cell.angle_beta   90.00
_cell.angle_gamma   90.00
#
_symmetry.space_group_name_H-M   'P 1'
#
loop_
_entity.id
_entity.type
_entity.pdbx_description
1 polymer ?
#
loop_
_entity_poly.entity_id
_entity_poly.type
_entity_poly.pdbx_seq_one_letter_code
_entity_poly.pdbx_strand_id
1 'polypeptide(L)'
;MALNTTVTSGFELVKQLQQWSTVNMCQDTIFCTIDVTDLYTMVPQIEGVLSLRKMLDQLKLKQVGKLKVETIIRLSRFVMKNNYFSY
;
A
#
# COMPACT_ATOMS: atom_id res chain seq x y z
N MET A 1 -15.46 27.83 5.81
CA MET A 1 -14.48 27.27 4.85
C MET A 1 -13.37 26.61 5.65
N ALA A 2 -13.19 25.29 5.56
CA ALA A 2 -12.12 24.59 6.27
C ALA A 2 -10.79 24.84 5.54
N LEU A 3 -9.93 25.69 6.11
CA LEU A 3 -8.71 26.18 5.47
C LEU A 3 -7.54 25.18 5.45
N ASN A 4 -7.61 24.06 6.20
CA ASN A 4 -6.56 23.05 6.27
C ASN A 4 -7.18 21.64 6.29
N THR A 5 -7.49 21.07 5.14
CA THR A 5 -7.97 19.67 5.00
C THR A 5 -6.83 18.69 4.70
N THR A 6 -5.58 19.16 4.66
CA THR A 6 -4.43 18.30 4.40
C THR A 6 -4.04 17.56 5.68
N VAL A 7 -4.46 16.30 5.76
CA VAL A 7 -3.97 15.36 6.76
C VAL A 7 -2.63 14.84 6.28
N THR A 8 -1.54 15.33 6.86
CA THR A 8 -0.17 14.90 6.54
C THR A 8 0.24 13.62 7.27
N SER A 9 -0.47 13.28 8.35
CA SER A 9 -0.23 12.08 9.16
C SER A 9 -1.54 11.57 9.75
N GLY A 10 -1.89 10.32 9.44
CA GLY A 10 -3.07 9.66 10.02
C GLY A 10 -2.97 9.50 11.54
N PHE A 11 -1.76 9.32 12.07
CA PHE A 11 -1.52 9.22 13.52
C PHE A 11 -1.87 10.52 14.25
N GLU A 12 -1.40 11.66 13.74
CA GLU A 12 -1.71 12.97 14.33
C GLU A 12 -3.20 13.29 14.26
N LEU A 13 -3.87 12.91 13.15
CA LEU A 13 -5.31 13.05 13.00
C LEU A 13 -6.07 12.24 14.08
N VAL A 14 -5.70 10.99 14.30
CA VAL A 14 -6.35 10.13 15.32
C VAL A 14 -6.18 10.72 16.72
N LYS A 15 -5.00 11.25 17.03
CA LYS A 15 -4.72 11.91 18.31
C LYS A 15 -5.56 13.17 18.52
N GLN A 16 -5.69 14.00 17.49
CA GLN A 16 -6.53 15.19 17.51
C GLN A 16 -8.03 14.83 17.65
N LEU A 17 -8.48 13.79 16.97
CA LEU A 17 -9.86 13.27 17.09
C LEU A 17 -10.16 12.75 18.48
N GLN A 18 -9.22 12.04 19.11
CA GLN A 18 -9.34 11.60 20.50
C GLN A 18 -9.45 12.78 21.47
N GLN A 19 -8.68 13.84 21.27
CA GLN A 19 -8.79 15.04 22.11
C GLN A 19 -10.12 15.75 21.89
N TRP A 20 -10.51 15.95 20.63
CA TRP A 20 -11.76 16.61 20.27
C TRP A 20 -12.98 15.86 20.83
N SER A 21 -12.97 14.53 20.80
CA SER A 21 -14.12 13.74 21.23
C SER A 21 -14.43 13.85 22.72
N THR A 22 -13.43 14.07 23.57
CA THR A 22 -13.64 14.24 25.02
C THR A 22 -14.60 15.38 25.38
N VAL A 23 -14.70 16.39 24.52
CA VAL A 23 -15.55 17.57 24.72
C VAL A 23 -16.81 17.55 23.86
N ASN A 24 -16.74 16.90 22.69
CA ASN A 24 -17.76 17.08 21.64
C ASN A 24 -18.59 15.84 21.32
N MET A 25 -18.28 14.67 21.91
CA MET A 25 -19.07 13.45 21.72
C MET A 25 -19.89 13.07 22.95
N CYS A 26 -21.05 12.43 22.70
CA CYS A 26 -21.82 11.79 23.76
C CYS A 26 -21.02 10.66 24.40
N GLN A 27 -21.20 10.47 25.71
CA GLN A 27 -20.48 9.45 26.49
C GLN A 27 -20.63 8.03 25.93
N ASP A 28 -21.74 7.74 25.26
CA ASP A 28 -22.02 6.42 24.67
C ASP A 28 -21.38 6.21 23.29
N THR A 29 -20.68 7.21 22.76
CA THR A 29 -20.04 7.12 21.44
C THR A 29 -18.70 6.42 21.56
N ILE A 30 -18.56 5.25 20.94
CA ILE A 30 -17.34 4.45 20.97
C ILE A 30 -16.53 4.70 19.68
N PHE A 31 -15.27 5.10 19.83
CA PHE A 31 -14.31 5.01 18.73
C PHE A 31 -13.88 3.55 18.57
N CYS A 32 -14.29 2.94 17.47
CA CYS A 32 -13.71 1.66 17.06
C CYS A 32 -12.35 1.93 16.40
N THR A 33 -11.28 1.45 17.01
CA THR A 33 -9.96 1.40 16.38
C THR A 33 -9.80 0.01 15.78
N ILE A 34 -9.70 -0.05 14.45
CA ILE A 34 -9.37 -1.29 13.74
C ILE A 34 -7.86 -1.26 13.53
N ASP A 35 -7.15 -2.06 14.32
CA ASP A 35 -5.72 -2.26 14.10
C ASP A 35 -5.54 -3.24 12.93
N VAL A 36 -4.98 -2.74 11.82
CA VAL A 36 -4.71 -3.56 10.63
C VAL A 36 -3.30 -4.10 10.77
N THR A 37 -3.16 -5.23 11.47
CA THR A 37 -1.86 -5.86 11.73
C THR A 37 -1.26 -6.49 10.47
N ASP A 38 -2.10 -6.93 9.53
CA ASP A 38 -1.69 -7.63 8.33
C ASP A 38 -2.55 -7.18 7.14
N LEU A 39 -2.15 -6.06 6.53
CA LEU A 39 -2.75 -5.62 5.29
C LEU A 39 -2.30 -6.56 4.16
N TYR A 40 -3.04 -7.64 3.96
CA TYR A 40 -2.94 -8.48 2.77
C TYR A 40 -3.46 -7.69 1.57
N THR A 41 -2.63 -6.80 1.04
CA THR A 41 -2.88 -6.23 -0.27
C THR A 41 -2.73 -7.35 -1.28
N MET A 42 -3.84 -7.80 -1.83
CA MET A 42 -3.80 -8.57 -3.07
C MET A 42 -3.23 -7.64 -4.12
N VAL A 43 -1.91 -7.73 -4.37
CA VAL A 43 -1.30 -7.05 -5.51
C VAL A 43 -2.05 -7.53 -6.75
N PRO A 44 -2.68 -6.64 -7.53
CA PRO A 44 -3.39 -7.05 -8.73
C PRO A 44 -2.39 -7.77 -9.64
N GLN A 45 -2.55 -9.09 -9.78
CA GLN A 45 -1.47 -9.96 -10.28
C GLN A 45 -1.08 -9.61 -11.71
N ILE A 46 -2.04 -9.16 -12.51
CA ILE A 46 -1.83 -8.81 -13.92
C ILE A 46 -1.21 -7.42 -14.02
N GLU A 47 -1.79 -6.44 -13.34
CA GLU A 47 -1.38 -5.04 -13.38
C GLU A 47 -0.01 -4.84 -12.72
N GLY A 48 0.31 -5.60 -11.68
CA GLY A 48 1.63 -5.61 -11.05
C GLY A 48 2.72 -6.08 -12.01
N VAL A 49 2.51 -7.19 -12.71
CA VAL A 49 3.46 -7.70 -13.72
C VAL A 49 3.58 -6.74 -14.91
N LEU A 50 2.47 -6.16 -15.36
CA LEU A 50 2.48 -5.17 -16.45
C LEU A 50 3.24 -3.90 -16.06
N SER A 51 3.06 -3.42 -14.83
CA SER A 51 3.77 -2.26 -14.30
C SER A 51 5.27 -2.51 -14.22
N LEU A 52 5.68 -3.71 -13.78
CA LEU A 52 7.09 -4.11 -13.76
C LEU A 52 7.68 -4.14 -15.17
N ARG A 53 6.96 -4.70 -16.15
CA ARG A 53 7.41 -4.71 -17.56
C ARG A 53 7.59 -3.30 -18.09
N LYS A 54 6.59 -2.43 -17.88
CA LYS A 54 6.62 -1.03 -18.30
C LYS A 54 7.83 -0.29 -17.70
N MET A 55 8.13 -0.54 -16.42
CA MET A 55 9.31 0.04 -15.76
C MET A 55 10.62 -0.45 -16.40
N LEU A 56 10.77 -1.75 -16.64
CA LEU A 56 11.97 -2.31 -17.28
C LEU A 56 12.17 -1.76 -18.71
N ASP A 57 11.07 -1.62 -19.47
CA ASP A 57 11.07 -1.03 -20.81
C ASP A 57 11.45 0.46 -20.77
N GLN A 58 10.93 1.22 -19.81
CA GLN A 58 11.28 2.64 -19.61
C GLN A 58 12.77 2.82 -19.29
N LEU A 59 13.35 1.91 -18.51
CA LEU A 59 14.77 1.90 -18.19
C LEU A 59 15.65 1.35 -19.32
N LYS A 60 15.04 0.91 -20.45
CA LYS A 60 15.70 0.29 -21.60
C LYS A 60 16.57 -0.91 -21.21
N LEU A 61 16.20 -1.61 -20.14
CA LEU A 61 16.93 -2.77 -19.65
C LEU A 61 16.58 -3.99 -20.49
N LYS A 62 17.58 -4.67 -21.05
CA LYS A 62 17.41 -5.97 -21.73
C LYS A 62 17.59 -7.15 -20.77
N GLN A 63 18.32 -6.93 -19.69
CA GLN A 63 18.60 -7.90 -18.63
C GLN A 63 18.89 -7.18 -17.32
N VAL A 64 18.65 -7.86 -16.19
CA VAL A 64 19.07 -7.42 -14.86
C VAL A 64 20.05 -8.46 -14.34
N GLY A 65 21.31 -8.04 -14.10
CA GLY A 65 22.41 -8.98 -13.86
C GLY A 65 22.58 -9.95 -15.04
N LYS A 66 22.39 -11.25 -14.77
CA LYS A 66 22.46 -12.34 -15.77
C LYS A 66 21.10 -12.81 -16.27
N LEU A 67 19.99 -12.20 -15.82
CA LEU A 67 18.64 -12.64 -16.13
C LEU A 67 18.02 -11.76 -17.21
N LYS A 68 17.49 -12.39 -18.27
CA LYS A 68 16.70 -11.70 -19.30
C LYS A 68 15.42 -11.14 -18.70
N VAL A 69 14.94 -10.00 -19.22
CA VAL A 69 13.66 -9.39 -18.78
C VAL A 69 12.51 -10.39 -18.81
N GLU A 70 12.41 -11.21 -19.87
CA GLU A 70 11.37 -12.23 -19.96
C GLU A 70 11.40 -13.24 -18.79
N THR A 71 12.60 -13.62 -18.34
CA THR A 71 12.77 -14.49 -17.17
C THR A 71 12.30 -13.80 -15.90
N ILE A 72 12.64 -12.52 -15.73
CA ILE A 72 12.24 -11.71 -14.57
C ILE A 72 10.70 -11.56 -14.52
N ILE A 73 10.07 -11.30 -15.66
CA ILE A 73 8.61 -11.19 -15.78
C ILE A 73 7.92 -12.51 -15.43
N ARG A 74 8.44 -13.65 -15.89
CA ARG A 74 7.90 -14.97 -15.54
C ARG A 74 8.03 -15.29 -14.05
N LEU A 75 9.19 -15.02 -13.45
CA LEU A 75 9.42 -15.20 -12.02
C LEU A 75 8.51 -14.28 -11.19
N SER A 76 8.36 -13.02 -11.61
CA SER A 76 7.49 -12.05 -10.93
C SER A 76 6.02 -12.48 -10.99
N ARG A 77 5.56 -12.98 -12.14
CA ARG A 77 4.22 -13.57 -12.27
C ARG A 77 4.05 -14.77 -11.34
N PHE A 78 5.06 -15.63 -11.23
CA PHE A 78 5.01 -16.78 -10.33
C PHE A 78 4.91 -16.34 -8.85
N VAL A 79 5.72 -15.37 -8.43
CA VAL A 79 5.67 -14.80 -7.08
C VAL A 79 4.30 -14.17 -6.79
N MET A 80 3.82 -13.30 -7.68
CA MET A 80 2.53 -12.60 -7.50
C MET A 80 1.34 -13.55 -7.53
N LYS A 81 1.37 -14.59 -8.39
CA LYS A 81 0.28 -15.58 -8.46
C LYS A 81 0.15 -16.41 -7.19
N ASN A 82 1.27 -16.73 -6.55
CA ASN A 82 1.32 -17.60 -5.37
C ASN A 82 1.46 -16.81 -4.05
N ASN A 83 1.44 -15.48 -4.10
CA ASN A 83 1.66 -14.60 -2.93
C ASN A 83 2.96 -14.93 -2.17
N TYR A 84 4.05 -15.25 -2.87
CA TYR A 84 5.35 -15.57 -2.26
C TYR A 84 6.15 -14.31 -1.92
N PHE A 85 5.67 -13.56 -0.93
CA PHE A 85 6.37 -12.39 -0.40
C PHE A 85 7.06 -12.75 0.91
N SER A 86 8.33 -12.36 1.06
CA SER A 86 9.05 -12.42 2.34
C SER A 86 8.86 -11.11 3.09
N TYR A 87 8.66 -11.20 4.40
CA TYR A 87 8.84 -10.09 5.33
C TYR A 87 10.33 -9.78 5.53
#